data_AF-A0A1G4V4U2-F1
#
_entry.id   AF-A0A1G4V4U2-F1
#
_cell.length_a   1.000
_cell.length_b   1.000
_cell.length_c   1.000
_cell.angle_alpha   90.00
_cell.angle_beta   90.00
_cell.angle_gamma   90.00
#
_symmetry.space_group_name_H-M   'P 1'
#
loop_
_entity.id
_entity.type
_entity.pdbx_description
1 polymer ?
#
loop_
_entity_poly.entity_id
_entity_poly.type
_entity_poly.pdbx_seq_one_letter_code
_entity_poly.pdbx_strand_id
1 'polypeptide(L)'
;MNLDGYDMVLIGIGEEFEEAPDALEAYNKLSKDLEGKNYFIVSLCMDDVIYKSNLNQDRIVTPLGGRRKKQCPDACENALYDLDVEKCPICGKELIYNNILAENYIEQGYLPMWEKHKLWLTGTLNKSLYIMELGVSMRLPQVVRWPFERVAMLNNKAFFLRVNGKLPQINAELKEKGKGIGENSVKWLIEN
;
A
#
# COMPACT_ATOMS: atom_id res chain seq x y z
N MET A 1 -19.28 0.20 -1.02
CA MET A 1 -18.47 1.26 -1.67
C MET A 1 -19.04 1.54 -3.07
N ASN A 2 -19.05 2.80 -3.56
CA ASN A 2 -19.45 3.10 -4.95
C ASN A 2 -18.30 3.81 -5.68
N LEU A 3 -17.72 3.13 -6.66
CA LEU A 3 -16.59 3.59 -7.48
C LEU A 3 -17.04 4.08 -8.87
N ASP A 4 -18.34 4.20 -9.12
CA ASP A 4 -18.86 4.65 -10.40
C ASP A 4 -18.69 6.15 -10.59
N GLY A 5 -18.38 6.55 -11.81
CA GLY A 5 -18.05 7.94 -12.16
C GLY A 5 -16.61 8.37 -11.84
N TYR A 6 -15.80 7.51 -11.23
CA TYR A 6 -14.38 7.75 -11.00
C TYR A 6 -13.52 7.11 -12.09
N ASP A 7 -12.67 7.90 -12.73
CA ASP A 7 -11.73 7.44 -13.76
C ASP A 7 -10.64 6.54 -13.16
N MET A 8 -10.21 6.86 -11.94
CA MET A 8 -9.04 6.25 -11.28
C MET A 8 -9.28 6.03 -9.79
N VAL A 9 -8.60 5.01 -9.21
CA VAL A 9 -8.69 4.69 -7.78
C VAL A 9 -7.28 4.55 -7.18
N LEU A 10 -6.97 5.30 -6.14
CA LEU A 10 -5.72 5.22 -5.39
C LEU A 10 -5.99 4.61 -4.01
N ILE A 11 -5.35 3.49 -3.69
CA ILE A 11 -5.58 2.77 -2.44
C ILE A 11 -4.31 2.72 -1.60
N GLY A 12 -4.46 3.04 -0.32
CA GLY A 12 -3.41 3.04 0.69
C GLY A 12 -3.80 2.04 1.77
N ILE A 13 -2.99 1.00 1.98
CA ILE A 13 -3.31 -0.08 2.91
C ILE A 13 -2.30 -0.07 4.06
N GLY A 14 -2.81 -0.19 5.27
CA GLY A 14 -2.04 -0.01 6.50
C GLY A 14 -2.18 -1.15 7.49
N GLU A 15 -1.67 -0.89 8.69
CA GLU A 15 -1.38 -1.90 9.70
C GLU A 15 -2.60 -2.65 10.24
N GLU A 16 -3.83 -2.21 10.01
CA GLU A 16 -5.00 -3.04 10.35
C GLU A 16 -5.11 -4.31 9.50
N PHE A 17 -4.46 -4.37 8.33
CA PHE A 17 -4.38 -5.56 7.48
C PHE A 17 -3.19 -6.47 7.85
N GLU A 18 -2.19 -5.95 8.57
CA GLU A 18 -0.99 -6.71 8.92
C GLU A 18 -1.36 -7.86 9.86
N GLU A 19 -1.11 -9.10 9.42
CA GLU A 19 -1.37 -10.33 10.16
C GLU A 19 -2.85 -10.50 10.61
N ALA A 20 -3.78 -9.75 10.00
CA ALA A 20 -5.20 -9.89 10.26
C ALA A 20 -5.71 -11.25 9.71
N PRO A 21 -6.50 -12.01 10.49
CA PRO A 21 -6.95 -13.35 10.07
C PRO A 21 -7.75 -13.32 8.77
N ASP A 22 -8.55 -12.26 8.58
CA ASP A 22 -9.44 -12.09 7.43
C ASP A 22 -8.83 -11.20 6.33
N ALA A 23 -7.54 -10.86 6.42
CA ALA A 23 -6.89 -9.94 5.47
C ALA A 23 -6.95 -10.46 4.02
N LEU A 24 -6.73 -11.75 3.81
CA LEU A 24 -6.82 -12.35 2.47
C LEU A 24 -8.23 -12.25 1.88
N GLU A 25 -9.25 -12.46 2.70
CA GLU A 25 -10.65 -12.29 2.29
C GLU A 25 -10.93 -10.84 1.89
N ALA A 26 -10.50 -9.88 2.72
CA ALA A 26 -10.64 -8.46 2.44
C ALA A 26 -9.92 -8.05 1.13
N TYR A 27 -8.69 -8.52 0.90
CA TYR A 27 -7.98 -8.27 -0.36
C TYR A 27 -8.71 -8.85 -1.58
N ASN A 28 -9.26 -10.06 -1.45
CA ASN A 28 -10.03 -10.70 -2.53
C ASN A 28 -11.36 -9.98 -2.80
N LYS A 29 -12.01 -9.46 -1.76
CA LYS A 29 -13.17 -8.58 -1.89
C LYS A 29 -12.80 -7.28 -2.62
N LEU A 30 -11.73 -6.62 -2.21
CA LEU A 30 -11.21 -5.43 -2.90
C LEU A 30 -10.89 -5.71 -4.38
N SER A 31 -10.32 -6.88 -4.69
CA SER A 31 -10.07 -7.28 -6.08
C SER A 31 -11.34 -7.34 -6.93
N LYS A 32 -12.46 -7.79 -6.36
CA LYS A 32 -13.76 -7.80 -7.07
C LYS A 32 -14.28 -6.39 -7.26
N ASP A 33 -14.19 -5.54 -6.23
CA ASP A 33 -14.67 -4.16 -6.31
C ASP A 33 -13.88 -3.30 -7.31
N LEU A 34 -12.61 -3.65 -7.55
CA LEU A 34 -11.71 -2.97 -8.48
C LEU A 34 -11.75 -3.55 -9.91
N GLU A 35 -12.62 -4.51 -10.21
CA GLU A 35 -12.71 -5.12 -11.54
C GLU A 35 -13.03 -4.06 -12.61
N GLY A 36 -12.22 -4.04 -13.68
CA GLY A 36 -12.33 -3.05 -14.75
C GLY A 36 -11.94 -1.60 -14.37
N LYS A 37 -11.55 -1.33 -13.11
CA LYS A 37 -11.13 0.01 -12.67
C LYS A 37 -9.64 0.23 -12.92
N ASN A 38 -9.26 1.48 -13.19
CA ASN A 38 -7.85 1.87 -13.27
C ASN A 38 -7.35 2.24 -11.87
N TYR A 39 -6.55 1.38 -11.25
CA TYR A 39 -6.13 1.59 -9.86
C TYR A 39 -4.63 1.42 -9.63
N PHE A 40 -4.19 1.86 -8.46
CA PHE A 40 -2.88 1.55 -7.89
C PHE A 40 -2.98 1.43 -6.37
N ILE A 41 -2.23 0.48 -5.80
CA ILE A 41 -2.20 0.17 -4.37
C ILE A 41 -0.79 0.44 -3.83
N VAL A 42 -0.73 1.21 -2.74
CA VAL A 42 0.47 1.38 -1.90
C VAL A 42 0.17 0.72 -0.55
N SER A 43 0.91 -0.32 -0.20
CA SER A 43 0.71 -1.03 1.06
C SER A 43 1.91 -0.86 2.00
N LEU A 44 1.61 -0.62 3.29
CA LEU A 44 2.59 -0.58 4.38
C LEU A 44 2.75 -1.94 5.07
N CYS A 45 2.00 -2.95 4.61
CA CYS A 45 2.06 -4.30 5.16
C CYS A 45 3.33 -5.04 4.72
N MET A 46 3.93 -5.81 5.62
CA MET A 46 5.17 -6.57 5.40
C MET A 46 4.96 -8.10 5.49
N ASP A 47 3.75 -8.55 5.79
CA ASP A 47 3.36 -9.97 5.88
C ASP A 47 3.19 -10.67 4.52
N ASP A 48 3.22 -9.90 3.43
CA ASP A 48 3.02 -10.33 2.04
C ASP A 48 1.67 -10.98 1.72
N VAL A 49 0.69 -10.92 2.61
CA VAL A 49 -0.63 -11.55 2.41
C VAL A 49 -1.32 -10.96 1.17
N ILE A 50 -1.10 -9.67 0.87
CA ILE A 50 -1.63 -9.00 -0.32
C ILE A 50 -1.24 -9.71 -1.63
N TYR A 51 -0.06 -10.31 -1.71
CA TYR A 51 0.42 -11.02 -2.92
C TYR A 51 -0.16 -12.42 -3.08
N LYS A 52 -0.87 -12.92 -2.06
CA LYS A 52 -1.64 -14.18 -2.13
C LYS A 52 -3.08 -13.95 -2.61
N SER A 53 -3.49 -12.69 -2.78
CA SER A 53 -4.83 -12.31 -3.23
C SER A 53 -4.96 -12.32 -4.76
N ASN A 54 -6.19 -12.11 -5.24
CA ASN A 54 -6.51 -11.97 -6.67
C ASN A 54 -6.19 -10.57 -7.24
N LEU A 55 -5.65 -9.65 -6.42
CA LEU A 55 -5.27 -8.33 -6.89
C LEU A 55 -4.17 -8.42 -7.95
N ASN A 56 -4.22 -7.50 -8.91
CA ASN A 56 -3.20 -7.43 -9.96
C ASN A 56 -1.87 -6.97 -9.33
N GLN A 57 -0.89 -7.87 -9.28
CA GLN A 57 0.42 -7.60 -8.68
C GLN A 57 1.19 -6.48 -9.39
N ASP A 58 0.92 -6.21 -10.67
CA ASP A 58 1.49 -5.07 -11.41
C ASP A 58 0.92 -3.70 -10.98
N ARG A 59 -0.04 -3.69 -10.05
CA ARG A 59 -0.68 -2.50 -9.48
C ARG A 59 -0.43 -2.35 -7.98
N ILE A 60 0.51 -3.10 -7.41
CA ILE A 60 0.80 -3.11 -5.97
C ILE A 60 2.26 -2.77 -5.73
N VAL A 61 2.53 -1.76 -4.89
CA VAL A 61 3.86 -1.49 -4.33
C VAL A 61 3.85 -1.64 -2.81
N THR A 62 4.88 -2.29 -2.26
CA THR A 62 5.15 -2.40 -0.81
C THR A 62 6.48 -1.72 -0.47
N PRO A 63 6.50 -0.39 -0.22
CA PRO A 63 7.74 0.35 -0.01
C PRO A 63 8.55 -0.10 1.21
N LEU A 64 7.88 -0.71 2.20
CA LEU A 64 8.53 -1.20 3.41
C LEU A 64 9.17 -2.58 3.23
N GLY A 65 9.09 -3.16 2.03
CA GLY A 65 9.57 -4.49 1.72
C GLY A 65 8.63 -5.56 2.29
N GLY A 66 9.17 -6.73 2.56
CA GLY A 66 8.40 -7.87 3.07
C GLY A 66 9.25 -9.09 3.33
N ARG A 67 8.66 -10.27 3.20
CA ARG A 67 9.25 -11.59 3.41
C ARG A 67 9.41 -12.39 2.10
N ARG A 68 9.18 -11.77 0.93
CA ARG A 68 9.30 -12.41 -0.41
C ARG A 68 10.73 -12.56 -0.91
N LYS A 69 11.65 -11.73 -0.40
CA LYS A 69 13.06 -11.69 -0.80
C LYS A 69 13.93 -11.49 0.43
N LYS A 70 15.19 -11.91 0.31
CA LYS A 70 16.22 -11.70 1.32
C LYS A 70 17.30 -10.74 0.82
N GLN A 71 18.07 -10.18 1.75
CA GLN A 71 19.23 -9.32 1.50
C GLN A 71 20.38 -9.64 2.46
N CYS A 72 21.58 -9.21 2.09
CA CYS A 72 22.71 -9.19 3.02
C CYS A 72 22.46 -8.13 4.11
N PRO A 73 22.68 -8.42 5.40
CA PRO A 73 22.55 -7.43 6.48
C PRO A 73 23.53 -6.26 6.34
N ASP A 74 24.70 -6.50 5.75
CA ASP A 74 25.72 -5.46 5.51
C ASP A 74 25.55 -4.76 4.15
N ALA A 75 24.52 -5.12 3.36
CA ALA A 75 24.32 -4.65 1.98
C ALA A 75 25.61 -4.70 1.13
N CYS A 76 26.35 -5.82 1.20
CA CYS A 76 27.61 -6.04 0.45
C CYS A 76 27.47 -5.76 -1.05
N GLU A 77 26.27 -5.96 -1.60
CA GLU A 77 25.85 -5.50 -2.91
C GLU A 77 24.37 -5.10 -2.86
N ASN A 78 23.92 -4.30 -3.84
CA ASN A 78 22.50 -3.94 -4.00
C ASN A 78 21.70 -5.09 -4.66
N ALA A 79 21.82 -6.31 -4.12
CA ALA A 79 21.15 -7.49 -4.63
C ALA A 79 20.14 -8.06 -3.64
N LEU A 80 19.10 -8.66 -4.20
CA LEU A 80 18.09 -9.42 -3.47
C LEU A 80 18.15 -10.88 -3.87
N TYR A 81 17.95 -11.75 -2.89
CA TYR A 81 18.05 -13.19 -3.06
C TYR A 81 16.70 -13.86 -2.82
N ASP A 82 16.53 -15.03 -3.43
CA ASP A 82 15.40 -15.92 -3.18
C ASP A 82 15.45 -16.54 -1.78
N LEU A 83 14.32 -17.08 -1.33
CA LEU A 83 14.16 -17.52 0.06
C LEU A 83 14.96 -18.78 0.41
N ASP A 84 15.30 -19.59 -0.60
CA ASP A 84 16.14 -20.78 -0.49
C ASP A 84 17.63 -20.45 -0.32
N VAL A 85 18.04 -19.21 -0.58
CA VAL A 85 19.39 -18.74 -0.29
C VAL A 85 19.50 -18.40 1.20
N GLU A 86 20.38 -19.10 1.92
CA GLU A 86 20.56 -18.92 3.35
C GLU A 86 21.65 -17.92 3.70
N LYS A 87 22.74 -17.88 2.91
CA LYS A 87 23.95 -17.09 3.21
C LYS A 87 24.33 -16.19 2.06
N CYS A 88 24.88 -15.02 2.40
CA CYS A 88 25.41 -14.07 1.43
C CYS A 88 26.62 -14.70 0.71
N PRO A 89 26.64 -14.71 -0.64
CA PRO A 89 27.76 -15.27 -1.40
C PRO A 89 29.05 -14.43 -1.29
N ILE A 90 28.96 -13.19 -0.80
CA ILE A 90 30.11 -12.27 -0.66
C ILE A 90 30.77 -12.40 0.71
N CYS A 91 29.98 -12.30 1.79
CA CYS A 91 30.52 -12.25 3.17
C CYS A 91 30.20 -13.49 4.03
N GLY A 92 29.37 -14.41 3.53
CA GLY A 92 29.01 -15.65 4.24
C GLY A 92 28.02 -15.50 5.41
N LYS A 93 27.60 -14.28 5.76
CA LYS A 93 26.57 -14.03 6.79
C LYS A 93 25.21 -14.57 6.38
N GLU A 94 24.38 -14.92 7.36
CA GLU A 94 22.98 -15.28 7.11
C GLU A 94 22.22 -14.11 6.49
N LEU A 95 21.43 -14.42 5.47
CA LEU A 95 20.59 -13.44 4.80
C LEU A 95 19.34 -13.16 5.64
N ILE A 96 18.95 -11.89 5.69
CA ILE A 96 17.74 -11.42 6.39
C ILE A 96 16.66 -11.02 5.39
N TYR A 97 15.41 -10.94 5.82
CA TYR A 97 14.33 -10.46 4.93
C TYR A 97 14.57 -9.01 4.49
N ASN A 98 14.24 -8.71 3.22
CA ASN A 98 14.32 -7.37 2.66
C ASN A 98 13.11 -6.54 3.08
N ASN A 99 13.25 -5.83 4.20
CA ASN A 99 12.26 -4.88 4.69
C ASN A 99 12.92 -3.76 5.51
N ILE A 100 12.13 -2.75 5.86
CA ILE A 100 12.59 -1.55 6.57
C ILE A 100 13.16 -1.82 7.98
N LEU A 101 13.02 -3.03 8.52
CA LEU A 101 13.64 -3.41 9.79
C LEU A 101 15.13 -3.76 9.63
N ALA A 102 15.59 -3.98 8.40
CA ALA A 102 17.01 -4.15 8.11
C ALA A 102 17.74 -2.80 8.26
N GLU A 103 18.85 -2.80 9.00
CA GLU A 103 19.67 -1.60 9.22
C GLU A 103 20.13 -0.98 7.88
N ASN A 104 20.57 -1.82 6.94
CA ASN A 104 20.96 -1.42 5.59
C ASN A 104 19.91 -1.86 4.56
N TYR A 105 18.67 -1.41 4.71
CA TYR A 105 17.56 -1.81 3.82
C TYR A 105 17.84 -1.47 2.35
N ILE A 106 17.80 -2.49 1.49
CA ILE A 106 18.00 -2.35 0.03
C ILE A 106 16.66 -1.99 -0.63
N GLU A 107 16.52 -0.74 -1.07
CA GLU A 107 15.28 -0.21 -1.64
C GLU A 107 14.99 -0.70 -3.06
N GLN A 108 16.00 -1.22 -3.77
CA GLN A 108 15.89 -1.70 -5.16
C GLN A 108 14.80 -2.75 -5.35
N GLY A 109 14.37 -3.43 -4.28
CA GLY A 109 13.25 -4.37 -4.32
C GLY A 109 11.90 -3.73 -4.69
N TYR A 110 11.65 -2.50 -4.26
CA TYR A 110 10.37 -1.82 -4.51
C TYR A 110 10.48 -0.67 -5.51
N LEU A 111 11.67 -0.06 -5.68
CA LEU A 111 11.88 1.13 -6.52
C LEU A 111 11.29 1.00 -7.94
N PRO A 112 11.46 -0.10 -8.69
CA PRO A 112 10.87 -0.22 -10.03
C PRO A 112 9.34 -0.08 -10.04
N MET A 113 8.67 -0.66 -9.03
CA MET A 113 7.21 -0.53 -8.91
C MET A 113 6.80 0.83 -8.35
N TRP A 114 7.64 1.46 -7.53
CA TRP A 114 7.45 2.83 -7.08
C TRP A 114 7.50 3.83 -8.24
N GLU A 115 8.40 3.65 -9.21
CA GLU A 115 8.42 4.47 -10.42
C GLU A 115 7.13 4.30 -11.25
N LYS A 116 6.62 3.06 -11.39
CA LYS A 116 5.32 2.81 -12.02
C LYS A 116 4.18 3.52 -11.27
N HIS A 117 4.17 3.48 -9.94
CA HIS A 117 3.21 4.18 -9.10
C HIS A 117 3.27 5.71 -9.33
N LYS A 118 4.47 6.30 -9.29
CA LYS A 118 4.64 7.74 -9.53
C LYS A 118 4.16 8.15 -10.92
N LEU A 119 4.51 7.38 -11.95
CA LEU A 119 4.04 7.63 -13.32
C LEU A 119 2.51 7.55 -13.39
N TRP A 120 1.91 6.51 -12.81
CA TRP A 120 0.45 6.37 -12.72
C TRP A 120 -0.20 7.56 -12.01
N LEU A 121 0.40 8.04 -10.91
CA LEU A 121 -0.10 9.19 -10.15
C LEU A 121 -0.09 10.47 -10.98
N THR A 122 0.91 10.69 -11.84
CA THR A 122 0.90 11.85 -12.77
C THR A 122 -0.29 11.83 -13.73
N GLY A 123 -0.79 10.63 -14.08
CA GLY A 123 -1.98 10.45 -14.92
C GLY A 123 -3.30 10.79 -14.24
N THR A 124 -3.30 11.03 -12.92
CA THR A 124 -4.51 11.41 -12.17
C THR A 124 -4.90 12.88 -12.35
N LEU A 125 -4.00 13.70 -12.90
CA LEU A 125 -4.27 15.11 -13.17
C LEU A 125 -5.46 15.26 -14.13
N ASN A 126 -6.42 16.11 -13.77
CA ASN A 126 -7.68 16.35 -14.49
C ASN A 126 -8.67 15.16 -14.57
N LYS A 127 -8.37 14.03 -13.93
CA LYS A 127 -9.23 12.84 -13.84
C LYS A 127 -10.01 12.82 -12.52
N SER A 128 -11.22 12.26 -12.52
CA SER A 128 -11.93 11.97 -11.27
C SER A 128 -11.21 10.85 -10.53
N LEU A 129 -10.88 11.07 -9.26
CA LEU A 129 -10.02 10.18 -8.48
C LEU A 129 -10.70 9.75 -7.18
N TYR A 130 -10.86 8.46 -6.98
CA TYR A 130 -11.28 7.93 -5.69
C TYR A 130 -10.06 7.52 -4.88
N ILE A 131 -9.82 8.17 -3.74
CA ILE A 131 -8.71 7.85 -2.84
C ILE A 131 -9.27 7.11 -1.64
N MET A 132 -8.70 5.95 -1.33
CA MET A 132 -9.13 5.10 -0.23
C MET A 132 -7.95 4.75 0.67
N GLU A 133 -7.99 5.23 1.90
CA GLU A 133 -7.02 4.91 2.95
C GLU A 133 -7.64 3.91 3.94
N LEU A 134 -7.10 2.69 3.96
CA LEU A 134 -7.60 1.57 4.75
C LEU A 134 -6.59 1.21 5.84
N GLY A 135 -6.94 1.47 7.09
CA GLY A 135 -6.20 0.95 8.24
C GLY A 135 -4.81 1.53 8.46
N VAL A 136 -4.48 2.64 7.78
CA VAL A 136 -3.16 3.29 7.88
C VAL A 136 -3.02 4.03 9.21
N SER A 137 -1.99 3.68 9.98
CA SER A 137 -1.65 4.33 11.24
C SER A 137 -0.72 5.55 11.06
N MET A 138 -0.25 6.13 12.16
CA MET A 138 0.75 7.22 12.17
C MET A 138 2.20 6.71 12.25
N ARG A 139 2.48 5.43 11.99
CA ARG A 139 3.84 4.87 12.07
C ARG A 139 4.78 5.48 11.03
N LEU A 140 4.37 5.50 9.76
CA LEU A 140 5.11 6.08 8.63
C LEU A 140 4.19 6.95 7.76
N PRO A 141 3.66 8.06 8.29
CA PRO A 141 2.63 8.85 7.62
C PRO A 141 3.12 9.50 6.32
N GLN A 142 4.44 9.63 6.15
CA GLN A 142 5.09 10.15 4.95
C GLN A 142 4.96 9.23 3.71
N VAL A 143 4.57 7.96 3.89
CA VAL A 143 4.45 7.01 2.78
C VAL A 143 3.05 7.00 2.18
N VAL A 144 2.01 7.04 3.01
CA VAL A 144 0.60 6.99 2.56
C VAL A 144 -0.22 8.17 3.06
N ARG A 145 -0.41 8.32 4.38
CA ARG A 145 -1.32 9.33 4.97
C ARG A 145 -1.15 10.73 4.39
N TRP A 146 0.02 11.34 4.57
CA TRP A 146 0.24 12.71 4.14
C TRP A 146 0.32 12.86 2.62
N PRO A 147 0.99 11.96 1.86
CA PRO A 147 0.93 12.00 0.42
C PRO A 147 -0.49 11.91 -0.14
N PHE A 148 -1.33 11.02 0.39
CA PHE A 148 -2.68 10.81 -0.10
C PHE A 148 -3.59 11.99 0.22
N GLU A 149 -3.48 12.56 1.42
CA GLU A 149 -4.16 13.82 1.77
C GLU A 149 -3.74 14.94 0.82
N ARG A 150 -2.44 15.07 0.52
CA ARG A 150 -1.93 16.06 -0.43
C ARG A 150 -2.50 15.86 -1.83
N VAL A 151 -2.54 14.62 -2.32
CA VAL A 151 -3.15 14.30 -3.63
C VAL A 151 -4.63 14.68 -3.64
N ALA A 152 -5.37 14.34 -2.57
CA ALA A 152 -6.77 14.71 -2.43
C ALA A 152 -6.96 16.23 -2.45
N MET A 153 -6.13 16.98 -1.72
CA MET A 153 -6.19 18.45 -1.64
C MET A 153 -5.96 19.09 -3.01
N LEU A 154 -4.93 18.64 -3.75
CA LEU A 154 -4.55 19.18 -5.06
C LEU A 154 -5.53 18.81 -6.18
N ASN A 155 -6.16 17.63 -6.13
CA ASN A 155 -7.14 17.21 -7.13
C ASN A 155 -8.57 17.62 -6.70
N ASN A 156 -9.13 18.62 -7.37
CA ASN A 156 -10.50 19.10 -7.09
C ASN A 156 -11.60 18.10 -7.47
N LYS A 157 -11.31 17.10 -8.30
CA LYS A 157 -12.23 16.01 -8.67
C LYS A 157 -12.00 14.74 -7.83
N ALA A 158 -11.19 14.82 -6.78
CA ALA A 158 -10.94 13.69 -5.90
C ALA A 158 -12.01 13.56 -4.81
N PHE A 159 -12.31 12.33 -4.44
CA PHE A 159 -13.00 11.99 -3.20
C PHE A 159 -12.08 11.17 -2.31
N PHE A 160 -12.03 11.48 -1.01
CA PHE A 160 -11.12 10.87 -0.05
C PHE A 160 -11.88 10.07 1.01
N LEU A 161 -11.80 8.76 0.96
CA LEU A 161 -12.32 7.86 1.99
C LEU A 161 -11.19 7.41 2.91
N ARG A 162 -11.36 7.59 4.22
CA ARG A 162 -10.51 7.00 5.25
C ARG A 162 -11.34 6.05 6.10
N VAL A 163 -10.86 4.82 6.25
CA VAL A 163 -11.46 3.80 7.12
C VAL A 163 -10.40 3.35 8.10
N ASN A 164 -10.63 3.61 9.38
CA ASN A 164 -9.67 3.25 10.43
C ASN A 164 -10.40 3.18 11.78
N GLY A 165 -10.19 2.12 12.54
CA GLY A 165 -10.91 1.89 13.79
C GLY A 165 -10.48 2.83 14.93
N LYS A 166 -9.28 3.43 14.83
CA LYS A 166 -8.71 4.30 15.87
C LYS A 166 -8.53 5.74 15.42
N LEU A 167 -8.20 5.94 14.15
CA LEU A 167 -7.78 7.22 13.59
C LEU A 167 -8.58 7.60 12.33
N PRO A 168 -9.93 7.67 12.38
CA PRO A 168 -10.77 7.94 11.21
C PRO A 168 -10.85 9.43 10.83
N GLN A 169 -10.32 10.32 11.65
CA GLN A 169 -10.40 11.77 11.43
C GLN A 169 -9.83 12.18 10.08
N ILE A 170 -10.52 13.09 9.39
CA ILE A 170 -10.08 13.68 8.12
C ILE A 170 -9.65 15.14 8.34
N ASN A 171 -8.71 15.61 7.52
CA ASN A 171 -8.27 17.01 7.54
C ASN A 171 -9.47 17.94 7.22
N ALA A 172 -9.52 19.10 7.88
CA ALA A 172 -10.55 20.11 7.65
C ALA A 172 -10.67 20.54 6.18
N GLU A 173 -9.55 20.59 5.45
CA GLU A 173 -9.49 20.93 4.03
C GLU A 173 -10.17 19.89 3.12
N LEU A 174 -10.36 18.66 3.63
CA LEU A 174 -11.01 17.57 2.91
C LEU A 174 -12.47 17.38 3.30
N LYS A 175 -13.03 18.20 4.22
CA LYS A 175 -14.39 17.99 4.74
C LYS A 175 -15.48 17.92 3.67
N GLU A 176 -15.35 18.68 2.59
CA GLU A 176 -16.36 18.72 1.50
C GLU A 176 -16.24 17.56 0.52
N LYS A 177 -15.06 16.92 0.46
CA LYS A 177 -14.75 15.86 -0.51
C LYS A 177 -14.14 14.63 0.16
N GLY A 178 -14.44 14.42 1.44
CA GLY A 178 -13.82 13.39 2.23
C GLY A 178 -14.73 12.84 3.31
N LYS A 179 -14.53 11.56 3.63
CA LYS A 179 -15.31 10.83 4.63
C LYS A 179 -14.40 9.95 5.47
N GLY A 180 -14.50 10.10 6.79
CA GLY A 180 -13.89 9.20 7.76
C GLY A 180 -14.89 8.16 8.26
N ILE A 181 -14.46 6.90 8.40
CA ILE A 181 -15.24 5.79 8.95
C ILE A 181 -14.46 5.19 10.11
N GLY A 182 -15.05 5.24 11.31
CA GLY A 182 -14.47 4.76 12.57
C GLY A 182 -14.66 3.27 12.79
N GLU A 183 -14.26 2.45 11.82
CA GLU A 183 -14.39 0.99 11.85
C GLU A 183 -13.06 0.34 11.48
N ASN A 184 -12.84 -0.89 11.93
CA ASN A 184 -11.70 -1.67 11.47
C ASN A 184 -11.83 -1.90 9.96
N SER A 185 -10.83 -1.48 9.20
CA SER A 185 -10.86 -1.44 7.74
C SER A 185 -10.97 -2.80 7.07
N VAL A 186 -10.39 -3.84 7.67
CA VAL A 186 -10.53 -5.23 7.16
C VAL A 186 -11.99 -5.66 7.21
N LYS A 187 -12.64 -5.52 8.37
CA LYS A 187 -14.06 -5.87 8.54
C LYS A 187 -14.97 -5.01 7.66
N TRP A 188 -14.76 -3.70 7.69
CA TRP A 188 -15.56 -2.76 6.90
C TRP A 188 -15.52 -3.09 5.41
N LEU A 189 -14.34 -3.46 4.87
CA LEU A 189 -14.17 -3.80 3.47
C LEU A 189 -14.85 -5.11 3.08
N ILE A 190 -14.89 -6.10 3.98
CA ILE A 190 -15.61 -7.36 3.76
C ILE A 190 -17.13 -7.11 3.68
N GLU A 191 -17.63 -6.19 4.50
CA GLU A 191 -19.07 -5.93 4.67
C GLU A 191 -19.67 -4.90 3.66
N ASN A 192 -18.84 -4.14 2.92
CA ASN A 192 -19.28 -3.01 2.08
C ASN A 192 -18.79 -3.07 0.63
#